data_AF-A0A9E2A9K4-F1
#
_entry.id   AF-A0A9E2A9K4-F1
#
_cell.length_a   1.000
_cell.length_b   1.000
_cell.length_c   1.000
_cell.angle_alpha   90.00
_cell.angle_beta   90.00
_cell.angle_gamma   90.00
#
_symmetry.space_group_name_H-M   'P 1'
#
loop_
_entity.id
_entity.type
_entity.pdbx_description
1 polymer ?
#
loop_
_entity_poly.entity_id
_entity_poly.type
_entity_poly.pdbx_seq_one_letter_code
_entity_poly.pdbx_strand_id
1 'polypeptide(L)' 'MLKKTSLTVVIALAAFAVGPLAAEPLSVRFQHLSRADGLSQSFVYAIAQDHEGYMWFGTQDGLNCF' A
#
# COMPACT_ATOMS: atom_id res chain seq x y z
N MET A 1 -32.80 40.48 -2.67
CA MET A 1 -32.24 39.93 -1.41
C MET A 1 -32.14 38.40 -1.42
N LEU A 2 -33.03 37.67 -2.09
CA LEU A 2 -33.01 36.18 -2.20
C LEU A 2 -31.77 35.56 -2.89
N LYS A 3 -31.13 36.24 -3.86
CA LYS A 3 -29.98 35.68 -4.60
C LYS A 3 -28.73 35.48 -3.74
N LYS A 4 -28.52 36.36 -2.74
CA LYS A 4 -27.34 36.31 -1.85
C LYS A 4 -27.45 35.18 -0.82
N THR A 5 -28.65 34.98 -0.25
CA THR A 5 -28.92 33.88 0.69
C THR A 5 -28.81 32.51 0.03
N SER A 6 -29.25 32.37 -1.23
CA SER A 6 -29.12 31.11 -1.97
C SER A 6 -27.65 30.73 -2.22
N LEU A 7 -26.77 31.70 -2.52
CA LEU A 7 -25.35 31.47 -2.71
C LEU A 7 -24.65 31.02 -1.42
N THR A 8 -24.97 31.64 -0.28
CA THR A 8 -24.38 31.28 1.02
C THR A 8 -24.73 29.85 1.43
N VAL A 9 -25.97 29.42 1.16
CA VAL A 9 -26.42 28.05 1.45
C VAL A 9 -25.67 27.02 0.59
N VAL A 10 -25.46 27.32 -0.69
CA VAL A 10 -24.70 26.44 -1.60
C VAL A 10 -23.24 26.32 -1.16
N ILE A 11 -22.61 27.43 -0.76
CA ILE A 11 -21.22 27.41 -0.25
C ILE A 11 -21.13 26.61 1.06
N ALA A 12 -22.10 26.77 1.96
CA ALA A 12 -22.15 26.01 3.22
C ALA A 12 -22.37 24.50 3.00
N LEU A 13 -23.23 24.12 2.05
CA LEU A 13 -23.44 22.73 1.64
C LEU A 13 -22.19 22.13 0.99
N ALA A 14 -21.51 22.89 0.12
CA ALA A 14 -20.27 22.45 -0.50
C ALA A 14 -19.15 22.25 0.53
N ALA A 15 -19.05 23.14 1.53
CA ALA A 15 -18.09 23.01 2.61
C ALA A 15 -18.35 21.80 3.52
N PHE A 16 -19.62 21.40 3.70
CA PHE A 16 -19.98 20.21 4.49
C PHE A 16 -19.73 18.89 3.74
N ALA A 17 -19.84 18.91 2.40
CA ALA A 17 -19.54 17.75 1.55
C ALA A 17 -18.03 17.43 1.49
N VAL A 18 -17.17 18.42 1.76
CA VAL A 18 -15.73 18.23 1.95
C VAL A 18 -15.48 17.99 3.44
N GLY A 19 -15.99 16.87 3.97
CA GLY A 19 -15.60 16.38 5.29
C GLY A 19 -14.07 16.21 5.36
N PRO A 20 -13.47 16.18 6.56
CA PRO A 20 -12.02 16.02 6.68
C PRO A 20 -11.60 14.76 5.91
N LEU A 21 -10.61 14.90 5.01
CA LEU A 21 -9.85 13.76 4.51
C LEU A 21 -9.08 13.18 5.70
N ALA A 22 -9.77 12.43 6.56
CA ALA A 22 -9.11 11.57 7.51
C ALA A 22 -8.30 10.60 6.66
N ALA A 23 -6.97 10.65 6.78
CA ALA A 23 -6.12 9.68 6.15
C ALA A 23 -6.55 8.31 6.68
N GLU A 24 -6.98 7.42 5.78
CA GLU A 24 -7.21 6.02 6.13
C GLU A 24 -5.95 5.49 6.84
N PRO A 25 -6.11 4.77 7.97
CA PRO A 25 -4.95 4.20 8.65
C PRO A 25 -4.19 3.33 7.66
N LEU A 26 -2.87 3.53 7.58
CA LEU A 26 -2.01 2.78 6.67
C LEU A 26 -2.13 1.28 6.98
N SER A 27 -2.96 0.58 6.20
CA SER A 27 -3.13 -0.86 6.33
C SER A 27 -2.04 -1.55 5.51
N VAL A 28 -0.98 -1.98 6.18
CA VAL A 28 0.07 -2.76 5.53
C VAL A 28 -0.38 -4.21 5.45
N ARG A 29 -0.54 -4.71 4.22
CA ARG A 29 -0.83 -6.12 3.95
C ARG A 29 0.44 -6.82 3.49
N PHE A 30 0.79 -7.91 4.17
CA PHE A 30 1.89 -8.77 3.78
C PHE A 30 1.38 -9.96 2.98
N GLN A 31 2.15 -10.37 1.98
CA GLN A 31 2.02 -11.68 1.35
C GLN A 31 3.05 -12.61 1.98
N HIS A 32 2.70 -13.88 2.14
CA HIS A 32 3.60 -14.87 2.71
C HIS A 32 4.15 -15.74 1.60
N LEU A 33 5.48 -15.74 1.46
CA LEU A 33 6.20 -16.65 0.58
C LEU A 33 6.81 -17.76 1.44
N SER A 34 6.46 -19.00 1.13
CA SER A 34 6.84 -20.18 1.88
C SER A 34 7.51 -21.23 0.99
N ARG A 35 7.87 -22.36 1.59
CA ARG A 35 8.40 -23.51 0.84
C ARG A 35 7.39 -24.09 -0.15
N ALA A 36 6.10 -23.97 0.14
CA ALA A 36 5.06 -24.42 -0.78
C ALA A 36 4.96 -23.52 -2.03
N ASP A 37 5.46 -22.29 -1.94
CA ASP A 37 5.43 -21.29 -3.01
C ASP A 37 6.73 -21.27 -3.83
N GLY A 38 7.67 -22.18 -3.54
CA GLY A 38 8.93 -22.34 -4.29
C GLY A 38 10.18 -21.85 -3.55
N LEU A 39 10.07 -21.31 -2.33
CA LEU A 39 11.24 -20.97 -1.53
C LEU A 39 11.98 -22.23 -1.07
N SER A 40 13.27 -22.34 -1.34
CA SER A 40 14.05 -23.53 -0.96
C SER A 40 14.02 -23.82 0.55
N GLN A 41 14.12 -22.79 1.39
CA GLN A 41 14.17 -22.93 2.85
C GLN A 41 13.66 -21.67 3.57
N SER A 42 13.03 -21.83 4.75
CA SER A 42 12.30 -20.77 5.47
C SER A 42 13.17 -19.68 6.14
N PHE A 43 14.46 -19.92 6.36
CA PHE A 43 15.41 -18.94 6.88
C PHE A 43 16.07 -18.21 5.72
N VAL A 44 15.68 -16.94 5.54
CA VAL A 44 16.28 -16.01 4.58
C VAL A 44 17.32 -15.16 5.31
N TYR A 45 18.57 -15.17 4.83
CA TYR A 45 19.68 -14.41 5.40
C TYR A 45 19.98 -13.12 4.62
N ALA A 46 19.68 -13.10 3.32
CA ALA A 46 19.97 -11.97 2.45
C ALA A 46 18.86 -11.77 1.42
N ILE A 47 18.56 -10.50 1.13
CA ILE A 47 17.59 -10.08 0.12
C ILE A 47 18.25 -9.02 -0.75
N ALA A 48 18.14 -9.15 -2.07
CA ALA A 48 18.59 -8.16 -3.04
C ALA A 48 17.61 -8.07 -4.21
N GLN A 49 17.63 -6.94 -4.93
CA GLN A 49 16.93 -6.78 -6.21
C GLN A 49 17.97 -6.47 -7.28
N ASP A 50 17.86 -7.09 -8.45
CA ASP A 50 18.73 -6.78 -9.58
C ASP A 50 18.18 -5.61 -10.44
N HIS A 51 18.90 -5.27 -11.51
CA HIS A 51 18.51 -4.17 -12.40
C HIS A 51 17.30 -4.46 -13.28
N GLU A 52 16.88 -5.73 -13.41
CA GLU A 52 15.69 -6.14 -14.18
C GLU A 52 14.45 -6.20 -13.29
N GLY A 53 14.65 -6.11 -11.97
CA GLY A 53 13.60 -6.06 -10.97
C GLY A 53 13.34 -7.40 -10.28
N TYR A 54 14.11 -8.45 -10.58
CA TYR A 54 13.98 -9.74 -9.91
C TYR A 54 14.44 -9.65 -8.46
N MET A 55 13.72 -10.35 -7.60
CA MET A 55 14.00 -10.44 -6.18
C MET A 55 14.80 -11.70 -5.88
N TRP A 56 15.97 -11.51 -5.27
CA TRP A 56 16.90 -12.55 -4.91
C TRP A 56 16.87 -12.80 -3.40
N PHE A 57 16.68 -14.06 -3.01
CA PHE A 57 16.61 -14.48 -1.60
C PHE A 57 17.66 -15.56 -1.32
N GLY A 58 18.67 -15.21 -0.53
CA GLY A 58 19.67 -16.15 -0.03
C GLY A 58 19.14 -16.86 1.22
N THR A 59 18.90 -18.16 1.11
CA THR A 59 18.40 -19.01 2.20
C THR A 59 19.50 -19.94 2.73
N GLN A 60 19.22 -20.66 3.82
CA GLN A 60 20.14 -21.68 4.32
C GLN A 60 20.49 -22.78 3.30
N ASP A 61 19.58 -23.07 2.37
CA ASP A 61 19.68 -24.21 1.44
C ASP A 61 19.77 -23.77 -0.03
N GLY A 62 20.13 -22.51 -0.29
CA GLY A 62 20.36 -22.02 -1.66
C GLY A 62 19.80 -20.63 -1.94
N LEU A 63 19.94 -20.23 -3.22
CA LEU A 63 19.56 -18.92 -3.75
C LEU A 63 18.27 -19.04 -4.56
N ASN A 64 17.30 -18.17 -4.29
CA ASN A 64 16.01 -18.14 -4.99
C ASN A 64 15.84 -16.82 -5.74
N CYS A 65 15.18 -16.87 -6.90
CA CYS A 65 14.88 -15.73 -7.77
C CYS A 65 13.38 -15.71 -8.06
N PHE A 66 12.73 -14.56 -7.85
CA PHE A 66 11.30 -14.34 -8.08
C PHE A 66 11.07 -13.07 -8.89
#